data_AF-A0AAW4YCH2-F1
#
_entry.id   AF-A0AAW4YCH2-F1
#
_cell.length_a   1.000
_cell.length_b   1.000
_cell.length_c   1.000
_cell.angle_alpha   90.00
_cell.angle_beta   90.00
_cell.angle_gamma   90.00
#
_symmetry.space_group_name_H-M   'P 1'
#
loop_
_entity.id
_entity.type
_entity.pdbx_description
1 polymer ?
#
loop_
_entity_poly.entity_id
_entity_poly.type
_entity_poly.pdbx_seq_one_letter_code
_entity_poly.pdbx_strand_id
1 'polypeptide(L)'
;YTYMALAPILEAGLDGIKNKLKVPEPVNQNIYEMNREEREAVGIQDLPSTLYTALKAMRENEVIKKALGNHIYNQFINSKSIEWDYYRTQVSEWERDQYMKQY
;
A
#
# COMPACT_ATOMS: atom_id res chain seq x y z
N TYR A 1 3.82 7.83 14.69
CA TYR A 1 3.53 6.87 13.59
C TYR A 1 2.45 5.86 13.95
N THR A 2 2.49 5.21 15.13
CA THR A 2 1.50 4.19 15.55
C THR A 2 0.04 4.66 15.46
N TYR A 3 -0.26 5.88 15.91
CA TYR A 3 -1.62 6.43 15.86
C TYR A 3 -2.15 6.66 14.43
N MET A 4 -1.29 7.06 13.49
CA MET A 4 -1.67 7.28 12.09
C MET A 4 -1.90 5.97 11.34
N ALA A 5 -1.36 4.85 11.83
CA ALA A 5 -1.63 3.52 11.29
C ALA A 5 -2.90 2.91 11.92
N LEU A 6 -3.09 3.07 13.22
CA LEU A 6 -4.23 2.48 13.93
C LEU A 6 -5.58 3.12 13.55
N ALA A 7 -5.63 4.44 13.34
CA ALA A 7 -6.88 5.12 13.01
C ALA A 7 -7.50 4.63 11.67
N PRO A 8 -6.77 4.55 10.55
CA PRO A 8 -7.30 3.99 9.31
C PRO A 8 -7.69 2.51 9.40
N ILE A 9 -6.93 1.70 10.16
CA ILE A 9 -7.24 0.27 10.36
C ILE A 9 -8.57 0.12 11.11
N LEU A 10 -8.74 0.89 12.19
CA LEU A 10 -9.98 0.88 12.97
C LEU A 10 -11.16 1.35 12.12
N GLU A 11 -11.01 2.45 11.38
CA GLU A 11 -12.07 2.97 10.52
C GLU A 11 -12.46 1.98 9.42
N ALA A 12 -11.48 1.30 8.79
CA ALA A 12 -11.77 0.26 7.80
C ALA A 12 -12.56 -0.92 8.41
N GLY A 13 -12.22 -1.33 9.64
CA GLY A 13 -12.97 -2.36 10.36
C GLY A 13 -14.40 -1.91 10.70
N LEU A 14 -14.57 -0.68 11.17
CA LEU A 14 -15.87 -0.10 11.49
C LEU A 14 -16.74 0.07 10.24
N ASP A 15 -16.17 0.51 9.12
CA ASP A 15 -16.86 0.62 7.84
C ASP A 15 -17.36 -0.76 7.36
N GLY A 16 -16.53 -1.81 7.51
CA GLY A 16 -16.91 -3.19 7.24
C GLY A 16 -18.12 -3.66 8.04
N ILE A 17 -18.14 -3.39 9.35
CA ILE A 17 -19.27 -3.73 10.23
C ILE A 17 -20.52 -2.94 9.84
N LYS A 18 -20.37 -1.62 9.65
CA LYS A 18 -21.48 -0.71 9.35
C LYS A 18 -22.16 -1.03 8.02
N ASN A 19 -21.38 -1.33 7.00
CA ASN A 19 -21.86 -1.66 5.66
C ASN A 19 -22.13 -3.15 5.47
N LYS A 20 -21.93 -3.98 6.51
CA LYS A 20 -22.10 -5.45 6.47
C LYS A 20 -21.34 -6.08 5.29
N LEU A 21 -20.10 -5.64 5.07
CA LEU A 21 -19.28 -6.13 3.97
C LEU A 21 -19.07 -7.63 4.11
N LYS A 22 -19.20 -8.36 3.00
CA LYS A 22 -18.95 -9.80 2.97
C LYS A 22 -17.45 -10.06 3.11
N VAL A 23 -17.09 -10.82 4.13
CA VAL A 23 -15.71 -11.30 4.29
C VAL A 23 -15.46 -12.38 3.22
N PRO A 24 -14.36 -12.29 2.45
CA PRO A 24 -14.01 -13.33 1.49
C PRO A 24 -13.70 -14.65 2.19
N GLU A 25 -13.77 -15.76 1.44
CA GLU A 25 -13.41 -17.07 1.97
C GLU A 25 -11.93 -17.12 2.39
N PRO A 26 -11.59 -17.81 3.48
CA PRO A 26 -10.22 -17.92 3.93
C PRO A 26 -9.39 -18.74 2.93
N VAL A 27 -8.20 -18.22 2.58
CA VAL A 27 -7.23 -18.97 1.77
C VAL A 27 -6.29 -19.74 2.69
N ASN A 28 -6.45 -21.06 2.75
CA ASN A 28 -5.68 -21.97 3.63
C ASN A 28 -4.45 -22.60 2.94
N GLN A 29 -3.84 -21.90 2.00
CA GLN A 29 -2.71 -22.39 1.21
C GLN A 29 -1.51 -21.45 1.34
N ASN A 30 -0.31 -21.94 1.00
CA ASN A 30 0.89 -21.11 1.04
C ASN A 30 0.88 -20.10 -0.13
N ILE A 31 0.52 -18.85 0.15
CA ILE A 31 0.42 -17.78 -0.86
C ILE A 31 1.77 -17.50 -1.53
N TYR A 32 2.90 -17.80 -0.87
CA TYR A 32 4.24 -17.60 -1.44
C TYR A 32 4.61 -18.61 -2.53
N GLU A 33 3.94 -19.75 -2.59
CA GLU A 33 4.14 -20.77 -3.62
C GLU A 33 3.24 -20.58 -4.83
N MET A 34 2.25 -19.69 -4.71
CA MET A 34 1.30 -19.42 -5.79
C MET A 34 1.89 -18.46 -6.82
N ASN A 35 1.68 -18.77 -8.09
CA ASN A 35 1.88 -17.80 -9.15
C ASN A 35 0.75 -16.74 -9.15
N ARG A 36 0.88 -15.73 -10.01
CA ARG A 36 -0.08 -14.62 -10.07
C ARG A 36 -1.50 -15.07 -10.44
N GLU A 37 -1.63 -15.98 -11.40
CA GLU A 37 -2.92 -16.47 -11.89
C GLU A 37 -3.65 -17.27 -10.81
N GLU A 38 -2.92 -18.10 -10.06
CA GLU A 38 -3.44 -18.87 -8.93
C GLU A 38 -3.97 -17.95 -7.82
N ARG A 39 -3.24 -16.87 -7.49
CA ARG A 39 -3.68 -15.88 -6.49
C ARG A 39 -4.94 -15.15 -6.94
N GLU A 40 -4.99 -14.70 -8.19
CA GLU A 40 -6.17 -14.04 -8.75
C GLU A 40 -7.39 -14.99 -8.76
N ALA A 41 -7.20 -16.28 -9.06
CA ALA A 41 -8.26 -17.29 -9.07
C ALA A 41 -8.92 -17.51 -7.71
N VAL A 42 -8.17 -17.35 -6.61
CA VAL A 42 -8.70 -17.42 -5.23
C VAL A 42 -9.07 -16.05 -4.65
N GLY A 43 -9.07 -15.00 -5.48
CA GLY A 43 -9.46 -13.65 -5.08
C GLY A 43 -8.43 -12.90 -4.24
N ILE A 44 -7.16 -13.35 -4.24
CA ILE A 44 -6.06 -12.61 -3.61
C ILE A 44 -5.62 -11.48 -4.54
N GLN A 45 -5.65 -10.26 -4.02
CA GLN A 45 -5.08 -9.09 -4.67
C GLN A 45 -3.74 -8.74 -4.05
N ASP A 46 -2.78 -8.39 -4.90
CA ASP A 46 -1.48 -7.92 -4.45
C ASP A 46 -1.58 -6.55 -3.78
N LEU A 47 -0.82 -6.38 -2.70
CA LEU A 47 -0.60 -5.07 -2.12
C LEU A 47 0.22 -4.19 -3.08
N PRO A 48 0.07 -2.86 -2.99
CA PRO A 48 0.89 -1.95 -3.77
C PRO A 48 2.40 -2.23 -3.59
N SER A 49 3.11 -2.41 -4.69
CA SER A 49 4.53 -2.84 -4.69
C SER A 49 5.51 -1.72 -4.35
N THR A 50 5.07 -0.46 -4.40
CA THR A 50 5.89 0.72 -4.10
C THR A 50 5.13 1.72 -3.26
N LEU A 51 5.87 2.60 -2.58
CA LEU A 51 5.28 3.74 -1.87
C LEU A 51 4.41 4.59 -2.80
N TYR A 52 4.84 4.83 -4.04
CA TYR A 52 4.05 5.57 -5.02
C TYR A 52 2.70 4.94 -5.30
N THR A 53 2.68 3.63 -5.58
CA THR A 53 1.42 2.91 -5.82
C THR A 53 0.54 2.87 -4.58
N ALA A 54 1.13 2.79 -3.38
CA ALA A 54 0.39 2.83 -2.12
C ALA A 54 -0.26 4.21 -1.91
N LEU A 55 0.47 5.31 -2.17
CA LEU A 55 -0.08 6.66 -2.09
C LEU A 55 -1.19 6.88 -3.12
N LYS A 56 -1.08 6.29 -4.32
CA LYS A 56 -2.15 6.34 -5.32
C LYS A 56 -3.41 5.62 -4.83
N ALA A 57 -3.28 4.39 -4.36
CA ALA A 57 -4.41 3.61 -3.81
C ALA A 57 -5.06 4.33 -2.61
N MET A 58 -4.25 4.94 -1.74
CA MET A 58 -4.73 5.72 -0.60
C MET A 58 -5.55 6.95 -1.02
N ARG A 59 -5.19 7.62 -2.13
CA ARG A 59 -5.92 8.78 -2.65
C ARG A 59 -7.30 8.45 -3.17
N GLU A 60 -7.50 7.23 -3.63
CA GLU A 60 -8.78 6.73 -4.14
C GLU A 60 -9.68 6.18 -3.01
N ASN A 61 -9.16 6.08 -1.77
CA ASN A 61 -9.88 5.51 -0.63
C ASN A 61 -10.45 6.59 0.30
N GLU A 62 -11.75 6.84 0.16
CA GLU A 62 -12.48 7.83 0.97
C GLU A 62 -12.62 7.46 2.45
N VAL A 63 -12.59 6.16 2.80
CA VAL A 63 -12.66 5.71 4.21
C VAL A 63 -11.39 6.14 4.94
N ILE A 64 -10.22 5.90 4.36
CA ILE A 64 -8.93 6.28 4.94
C ILE A 64 -8.81 7.81 5.05
N LYS A 65 -9.27 8.54 4.03
CA LYS A 65 -9.27 10.01 4.03
C LYS A 65 -10.12 10.59 5.16
N LYS A 66 -11.30 10.00 5.41
CA LYS A 66 -12.16 10.36 6.55
C LYS A 66 -11.50 10.02 7.89
N ALA A 67 -10.89 8.84 8.00
CA ALA A 67 -10.24 8.38 9.23
C ALA A 67 -9.14 9.34 9.72
N LEU A 68 -8.31 9.84 8.79
CA LEU A 68 -7.21 10.75 9.11
C LEU A 68 -7.65 12.22 9.19
N GLY A 69 -8.74 12.58 8.52
CA GLY A 69 -9.17 13.96 8.35
C GLY A 69 -8.27 14.73 7.37
N ASN A 70 -8.82 15.80 6.79
CA ASN A 70 -8.20 16.53 5.67
C ASN A 70 -6.78 17.03 5.97
N HIS A 71 -6.54 17.58 7.17
CA HIS A 71 -5.25 18.18 7.50
C HIS A 71 -4.12 17.14 7.56
N ILE A 72 -4.32 16.07 8.34
CA ILE A 72 -3.32 15.00 8.51
C ILE A 72 -3.13 14.25 7.20
N TYR A 73 -4.24 13.92 6.51
CA TYR A 73 -4.20 13.25 5.22
C TYR A 73 -3.35 14.02 4.19
N ASN A 74 -3.61 15.32 4.01
CA ASN A 74 -2.88 16.13 3.03
C ASN A 74 -1.39 16.25 3.38
N GLN A 75 -1.07 16.48 4.65
CA GLN A 75 0.31 16.56 5.11
C GLN A 75 1.05 15.24 4.92
N PHE A 76 0.38 14.10 5.19
CA PHE A 76 0.94 12.77 5.00
C PHE A 76 1.23 12.49 3.52
N ILE A 77 0.26 12.73 2.64
CA ILE A 77 0.43 12.54 1.19
C ILE A 77 1.58 13.41 0.67
N ASN A 78 1.65 14.68 1.08
CA ASN A 78 2.72 15.59 0.65
C ASN A 78 4.10 15.09 1.12
N SER A 79 4.24 14.84 2.43
CA SER A 79 5.51 14.36 3.01
C SER A 79 5.99 13.06 2.37
N LYS A 80 5.08 12.10 2.13
CA LYS A 80 5.44 10.82 1.51
C LYS A 80 5.68 10.90 0.01
N SER A 81 5.08 11.87 -0.68
CA SER A 81 5.40 12.12 -2.10
C SER A 81 6.82 12.67 -2.25
N ILE A 82 7.21 13.61 -1.38
CA ILE A 82 8.58 14.15 -1.34
C ILE A 82 9.60 13.03 -1.02
N GLU A 83 9.29 12.16 -0.06
CA GLU A 83 10.12 11.00 0.27
C GLU A 83 10.31 10.05 -0.93
N TRP A 84 9.22 9.79 -1.67
CA TRP A 84 9.30 8.98 -2.89
C TRP A 84 10.13 9.64 -3.99
N ASP A 85 9.96 10.95 -4.22
CA ASP A 85 10.70 11.70 -5.23
C ASP A 85 12.20 11.71 -4.92
N TYR A 86 12.56 11.82 -3.64
CA TYR A 86 13.94 11.66 -3.20
C TYR A 86 14.47 10.25 -3.47
N TYR A 87 13.73 9.21 -3.09
CA TYR A 87 14.15 7.82 -3.28
C TYR A 87 14.40 7.49 -4.76
N ARG A 88 13.47 7.83 -5.66
CA ARG A 88 13.56 7.48 -7.09
C ARG A 88 14.65 8.21 -7.86
N THR A 89 15.22 9.26 -7.29
CA THR A 89 16.32 10.05 -7.90
C THR A 89 17.69 9.63 -7.38
N GLN A 90 17.75 8.73 -6.38
CA GLN A 90 19.00 8.19 -5.89
C GLN A 90 19.55 7.12 -6.83
N VAL A 91 20.87 7.13 -7.05
CA VAL A 91 21.59 6.03 -7.69
C VAL A 91 22.07 5.09 -6.60
N SER A 92 21.46 3.90 -6.55
CA SER A 92 21.78 2.86 -5.59
C SER A 92 23.15 2.20 -5.87
N GLU A 93 23.75 1.61 -4.84
CA GLU A 93 24.98 0.82 -5.01
C GLU A 93 24.78 -0.36 -5.96
N TRP A 94 23.61 -1.02 -5.89
CA TRP A 94 23.26 -2.10 -6.81
C TRP A 94 23.29 -1.64 -8.28
N GLU A 95 22.73 -0.47 -8.60
CA GLU A 95 22.79 0.07 -9.96
C GLU A 95 24.23 0.36 -10.40
N ARG A 96 25.08 0.89 -9.51
CA ARG A 96 26.50 1.09 -9.81
C ARG A 96 27.19 -0.23 -10.11
N ASP A 97 26.97 -1.25 -9.28
CA ASP A 97 27.61 -2.55 -9.44
C ASP A 97 27.18 -3.28 -10.72
N GLN A 98 25.91 -3.15 -11.11
CA GLN A 98 25.39 -3.75 -12.35
C GLN A 98 25.88 -3.00 -13.59
N TYR A 99 25.76 -1.68 -13.61
CA TYR A 99 25.94 -0.90 -14.83
C TYR A 99 27.35 -0.32 -15.00
N MET A 100 28.13 -0.03 -13.94
CA MET A 100 29.49 0.53 -14.10
C MET A 100 30.55 -0.49 -14.55
N LYS A 101 30.28 -1.81 -14.44
CA LYS A 101 31.18 -2.85 -14.97
C LYS A 101 30.83 -3.26 -16.40
N GLN A 102 29.65 -2.88 -16.87
CA GLN A 102 29.11 -3.24 -18.18
C GLN A 102 29.40 -2.18 -19.26
N TYR A 103 29.87 -1.00 -18.86
CA TYR A 103 30.35 0.10 -19.70
C TYR A 103 31.76 0.50 -19.26
#